data_AF-A0A7S1D219-F1
#
_entry.id   AF-A0A7S1D219-F1
#
_cell.length_a   1.000
_cell.length_b   1.000
_cell.length_c   1.000
_cell.angle_alpha   90.00
_cell.angle_beta   90.00
_cell.angle_gamma   90.00
#
_symmetry.space_group_name_H-M   'P 1'
#
loop_
_entity.id
_entity.type
_entity.pdbx_description
1 polymer ?
#
loop_
_entity_poly.entity_id
_entity_poly.type
_entity_poly.pdbx_seq_one_letter_code
_entity_poly.pdbx_strand_id
1 'polypeptide(L)'
;FGKETTTIETESPKIELSPHHHRHHKSININNRRGKKGGVSYAVARRREAYQQSVSIRRRHNAVLRTLSDWLLTRGATQVVRDEPLASWKWIDKSAKLKNKKRAPDLCCVLDHRHLVIVEVTVCNKPDSMRREKERKYKDLPNHLAGSTAVVENGLKVPNPVIIVVKEDGTIPEATVDDFRRLAQLCGVDDTGLQDE
;
A
#
# COMPACT_ATOMS: atom_id res chain seq x y z
N PHE A 1 19.66 -13.08 57.73
CA PHE A 1 19.87 -12.53 56.39
C PHE A 1 19.55 -13.64 55.39
N GLY A 2 18.30 -13.92 55.01
CA GLY A 2 17.33 -13.04 54.37
C GLY A 2 17.19 -13.52 52.92
N LYS A 3 16.40 -14.58 52.67
CA LYS A 3 16.15 -15.14 51.33
C LYS A 3 15.11 -14.27 50.63
N GLU A 4 15.47 -13.65 49.52
CA GLU A 4 14.52 -13.00 48.63
C GLU A 4 14.35 -13.85 47.37
N THR A 5 13.15 -14.42 47.23
CA THR A 5 12.64 -15.03 46.01
C THR A 5 12.09 -13.93 45.10
N THR A 6 12.73 -13.72 43.95
CA THR A 6 12.22 -12.80 42.91
C THR A 6 11.26 -13.57 41.99
N THR A 7 9.99 -13.20 42.05
CA THR A 7 8.92 -13.68 41.16
C THR A 7 9.09 -13.01 39.78
N ILE A 8 9.20 -13.80 38.71
CA ILE A 8 9.18 -13.29 37.34
C ILE A 8 7.71 -13.22 36.90
N GLU A 9 7.13 -12.02 36.92
CA GLU A 9 5.85 -11.74 36.26
C GLU A 9 6.10 -11.57 34.76
N THR A 10 5.65 -12.54 33.97
CA THR A 10 5.58 -12.41 32.52
C THR A 10 4.42 -11.49 32.15
N GLU A 11 4.70 -10.21 31.92
CA GLU A 11 3.76 -9.30 31.27
C GLU A 11 3.52 -9.74 29.82
N SER A 12 2.26 -10.02 29.49
CA SER A 12 1.80 -10.16 28.11
C SER A 12 1.82 -8.80 27.42
N PRO A 13 2.19 -8.70 26.13
CA PRO A 13 2.28 -7.42 25.44
C PRO A 13 0.91 -6.73 25.35
N LYS A 14 0.81 -5.53 25.95
CA LYS A 14 -0.27 -4.57 25.74
C LYS A 14 -0.23 -4.07 24.30
N ILE A 15 -1.16 -4.53 23.47
CA ILE A 15 -1.40 -3.94 22.14
C ILE A 15 -2.16 -2.63 22.36
N GLU A 16 -1.43 -1.53 22.34
CA GLU A 16 -1.97 -0.18 22.41
C GLU A 16 -2.61 0.20 21.06
N LEU A 17 -3.92 -0.02 20.94
CA LEU A 17 -4.71 0.51 19.82
C LEU A 17 -5.10 1.96 20.13
N SER A 18 -4.38 2.90 19.53
CA SER A 18 -4.72 4.34 19.51
C SER A 18 -5.45 4.74 18.21
N PRO A 19 -6.24 5.84 18.16
CA PRO A 19 -7.70 5.75 18.23
C PRO A 19 -8.45 6.16 16.95
N HIS A 20 -9.74 5.82 16.99
CA HIS A 20 -10.81 6.03 16.01
C HIS A 20 -10.94 7.43 15.40
N HIS A 21 -11.12 7.48 14.08
CA HIS A 21 -11.90 8.53 13.41
C HIS A 21 -13.40 8.33 13.71
N HIS A 22 -14.05 9.45 14.03
CA HIS A 22 -15.49 9.58 14.30
C HIS A 22 -16.35 8.92 13.21
N ARG A 23 -17.20 7.98 13.62
CA ARG A 23 -18.42 7.63 12.90
C ARG A 23 -19.60 7.87 13.84
N HIS A 24 -20.56 8.66 13.37
CA HIS A 24 -21.82 8.95 14.01
C HIS A 24 -22.45 7.68 14.61
N HIS A 25 -22.57 7.65 15.94
CA HIS A 25 -23.40 6.67 16.65
C HIS A 25 -24.86 7.06 16.48
N LYS A 26 -25.61 6.31 15.65
CA LYS A 26 -27.03 6.07 15.91
C LYS A 26 -27.11 4.96 16.95
N SER A 27 -27.44 5.33 18.19
CA SER A 27 -27.74 4.40 19.27
C SER A 27 -29.03 3.65 18.93
N ILE A 28 -28.92 2.37 18.54
CA ILE A 28 -30.07 1.48 18.44
C ILE A 28 -30.22 0.80 19.80
N ASN A 29 -31.20 1.27 20.56
CA ASN A 29 -31.62 0.64 21.82
C ASN A 29 -32.45 -0.61 21.47
N ILE A 30 -31.94 -1.81 21.71
CA ILE A 30 -32.71 -3.05 21.54
C ILE A 30 -32.80 -3.73 22.90
N ASN A 31 -33.96 -3.56 23.55
CA ASN A 31 -34.32 -4.31 24.75
C ASN A 31 -34.36 -5.80 24.44
N ASN A 32 -33.55 -6.56 25.17
CA ASN A 32 -33.53 -8.02 25.15
C ASN A 32 -34.84 -8.60 25.72
N ARG A 33 -35.58 -9.34 24.89
CA ARG A 33 -36.47 -10.41 25.38
C ARG A 33 -36.03 -11.75 24.80
N ARG A 34 -35.53 -12.57 25.73
CA ARG A 34 -35.43 -14.05 25.80
C ARG A 34 -35.78 -14.86 24.54
N GLY A 35 -34.80 -15.67 24.12
CA GLY A 35 -35.03 -17.05 23.67
C GLY A 35 -34.64 -17.36 22.22
N LYS A 36 -33.48 -18.00 22.01
CA LYS A 36 -33.32 -19.27 21.25
C LYS A 36 -31.84 -19.61 21.00
N LYS A 37 -31.62 -20.91 21.01
CA LYS A 37 -30.38 -21.66 20.80
C LYS A 37 -29.53 -21.18 19.61
N GLY A 38 -28.21 -21.15 19.81
CA GLY A 38 -27.22 -21.63 18.83
C GLY A 38 -27.05 -20.92 17.48
N GLY A 39 -27.55 -19.70 17.30
CA GLY A 39 -27.30 -18.91 16.08
C GLY A 39 -26.24 -17.84 16.31
N VAL A 40 -25.14 -17.86 15.53
CA VAL A 40 -24.28 -16.67 15.42
C VAL A 40 -25.18 -15.53 14.95
N SER A 41 -25.28 -14.44 15.71
CA SER A 41 -26.15 -13.34 15.34
C SER A 41 -25.75 -12.83 13.95
N TYR A 42 -26.74 -12.46 13.12
CA TYR A 42 -26.51 -11.96 11.76
C TYR A 42 -25.46 -10.83 11.70
N ALA A 43 -25.37 -10.02 12.76
CA ALA A 43 -24.35 -8.99 12.91
C ALA A 43 -22.93 -9.57 13.07
N VAL A 44 -22.75 -10.66 13.82
CA VAL A 44 -21.46 -11.33 14.00
C VAL A 44 -21.05 -12.09 12.73
N ALA A 45 -22.00 -12.72 12.02
CA ALA A 45 -21.73 -13.37 10.74
C ALA A 45 -21.20 -12.36 9.69
N ARG A 46 -21.88 -11.23 9.50
CA ARG A 46 -21.43 -10.16 8.59
C ARG A 46 -20.06 -9.59 8.96
N ARG A 47 -19.75 -9.45 10.26
CA ARG A 47 -18.42 -8.99 10.71
C ARG A 47 -17.33 -10.00 10.34
N ARG A 48 -17.59 -11.30 10.48
CA ARG A 48 -16.64 -12.36 10.11
C ARG A 48 -16.39 -12.38 8.60
N GLU A 49 -17.44 -12.28 7.79
CA GLU A 49 -17.32 -12.20 6.33
C GLU A 49 -16.49 -10.98 5.88
N ALA A 50 -16.80 -9.79 6.41
CA ALA A 50 -16.05 -8.57 6.10
C ALA A 50 -14.57 -8.68 6.52
N TYR A 51 -14.29 -9.30 7.67
CA TYR A 51 -12.93 -9.57 8.12
C TYR A 51 -12.20 -10.53 7.17
N GLN A 52 -12.84 -11.64 6.78
CA GLN A 52 -12.26 -12.61 5.85
C GLN A 52 -11.97 -11.99 4.48
N GLN A 53 -12.89 -11.17 3.96
CA GLN A 53 -12.67 -10.40 2.73
C GLN A 53 -11.48 -9.45 2.87
N SER A 54 -11.38 -8.71 3.98
CA SER A 54 -10.25 -7.81 4.24
C SER A 54 -8.91 -8.56 4.31
N VAL A 55 -8.88 -9.74 4.94
CA VAL A 55 -7.69 -10.60 5.00
C VAL A 55 -7.32 -11.11 3.60
N SER A 56 -8.30 -11.56 2.81
CA SER A 56 -8.06 -12.01 1.42
C SER A 56 -7.48 -10.89 0.56
N ILE A 57 -8.07 -9.70 0.61
CA ILE A 57 -7.59 -8.50 -0.10
C ILE A 57 -6.15 -8.18 0.30
N ARG A 58 -5.83 -8.17 1.60
CA ARG A 58 -4.47 -7.88 2.10
C ARG A 58 -3.46 -8.93 1.66
N ARG A 59 -3.82 -10.21 1.69
CA ARG A 59 -2.94 -11.30 1.22
C ARG A 59 -2.60 -11.14 -0.25
N ARG A 60 -3.59 -10.84 -1.09
CA ARG A 60 -3.36 -10.59 -2.52
C ARG A 60 -2.54 -9.35 -2.79
N HIS A 61 -2.86 -8.24 -2.11
CA HIS A 61 -2.07 -7.02 -2.16
C HIS A 61 -0.59 -7.30 -1.88
N ASN A 62 -0.30 -8.01 -0.79
CA ASN A 62 1.08 -8.33 -0.41
C ASN A 62 1.76 -9.31 -1.38
N ALA A 63 1.01 -10.22 -1.99
CA ALA A 63 1.53 -11.12 -3.02
C ALA A 63 1.93 -10.36 -4.29
N VAL A 64 1.08 -9.43 -4.75
CA VAL A 64 1.38 -8.55 -5.88
C VAL A 64 2.59 -7.67 -5.58
N LEU A 65 2.61 -7.01 -4.42
CA LEU A 65 3.71 -6.13 -4.03
C LEU A 65 5.04 -6.88 -3.91
N ARG A 66 5.03 -8.12 -3.39
CA ARG A 66 6.23 -8.97 -3.33
C ARG A 66 6.73 -9.32 -4.72
N THR A 67 5.85 -9.85 -5.57
CA THR A 67 6.19 -10.24 -6.95
C THR A 67 6.74 -9.07 -7.75
N LEU A 68 6.10 -7.91 -7.62
CA LEU A 68 6.54 -6.67 -8.26
C LEU A 68 7.91 -6.22 -7.74
N SER A 69 8.13 -6.26 -6.42
CA SER A 69 9.40 -5.88 -5.81
C SER A 69 10.53 -6.79 -6.31
N ASP A 70 10.30 -8.11 -6.30
CA ASP A 70 11.27 -9.10 -6.77
C ASP A 70 11.60 -8.88 -8.26
N TRP A 71 10.57 -8.69 -9.09
CA TRP A 71 10.75 -8.40 -10.51
C TRP A 71 11.55 -7.10 -10.74
N LEU A 72 11.24 -6.02 -10.03
CA LEU A 72 11.98 -4.77 -10.13
C LEU A 72 13.45 -4.93 -9.70
N LEU A 73 13.71 -5.66 -8.62
CA LEU A 73 15.08 -5.96 -8.17
C LEU A 73 15.87 -6.74 -9.24
N THR A 74 15.26 -7.72 -9.91
CA THR A 74 15.92 -8.44 -11.02
C THR A 74 16.22 -7.55 -12.23
N ARG A 75 15.56 -6.38 -12.32
CA ARG A 75 15.77 -5.37 -13.36
C ARG A 75 16.66 -4.21 -12.90
N GLY A 76 17.38 -4.37 -11.80
CA GLY A 76 18.34 -3.38 -11.32
C GLY A 76 17.73 -2.27 -10.48
N ALA A 77 16.54 -2.47 -9.90
CA ALA A 77 16.00 -1.53 -8.92
C ALA A 77 16.93 -1.43 -7.70
N THR A 78 17.22 -0.20 -7.31
CA THR A 78 18.00 0.11 -6.11
C THR A 78 17.21 1.03 -5.19
N GLN A 79 17.65 1.16 -3.94
CA GLN A 79 17.06 2.09 -2.97
C GLN A 79 15.56 1.88 -2.79
N VAL A 80 15.16 0.60 -2.70
CA VAL A 80 13.75 0.21 -2.61
C VAL A 80 13.20 0.56 -1.23
N VAL A 81 12.16 1.38 -1.21
CA VAL A 81 11.41 1.82 -0.03
C VAL A 81 10.00 1.24 -0.11
N ARG A 82 9.51 0.64 0.99
CA ARG A 82 8.22 -0.05 1.03
C ARG A 82 7.38 0.41 2.21
N ASP A 83 6.11 0.71 1.95
CA ASP A 83 5.11 1.06 2.98
C ASP A 83 5.56 2.19 3.94
N GLU A 84 6.48 3.05 3.50
CA GLU A 84 6.98 4.16 4.31
C GLU A 84 6.25 5.47 3.99
N PRO A 85 5.95 6.30 5.02
CA PRO A 85 5.42 7.64 4.80
C PRO A 85 6.38 8.48 3.94
N LEU A 86 5.84 9.30 3.03
CA LEU A 86 6.67 10.19 2.19
C LEU A 86 7.64 11.06 3.01
N ALA A 87 7.25 11.47 4.22
CA ALA A 87 8.08 12.31 5.09
C ALA A 87 9.39 11.62 5.57
N SER A 88 9.49 10.27 5.51
CA SER A 88 10.74 9.56 5.82
C SER A 88 11.65 9.41 4.60
N TRP A 89 11.14 9.66 3.40
CA TRP A 89 11.92 9.43 2.18
C TRP A 89 13.03 10.47 2.04
N LYS A 90 14.22 10.01 1.70
CA LYS A 90 15.37 10.88 1.49
C LYS A 90 15.26 11.84 0.29
N TRP A 91 14.34 11.56 -0.64
CA TRP A 91 14.05 12.40 -1.81
C TRP A 91 12.98 13.47 -1.54
N ILE A 92 12.50 13.58 -0.30
CA ILE A 92 11.52 14.59 0.09
C ILE A 92 12.24 15.64 0.93
N ASP A 93 12.27 16.87 0.44
CA ASP A 93 12.83 17.97 1.20
C ASP A 93 11.97 18.24 2.44
N LYS A 94 12.59 18.30 3.62
CA LYS A 94 11.87 18.55 4.89
C LYS A 94 11.14 19.90 4.92
N SER A 95 11.59 20.85 4.09
CA SER A 95 10.98 22.17 3.90
C SER A 95 9.76 22.13 2.96
N ALA A 96 9.60 21.07 2.17
CA ALA A 96 8.45 20.90 1.31
C ALA A 96 7.21 20.80 2.20
N LYS A 97 6.36 21.82 2.14
CA LYS A 97 5.03 21.82 2.78
C LYS A 97 4.09 20.85 2.06
N LEU A 98 4.49 19.59 1.92
CA LEU A 98 3.59 18.51 1.57
C LEU A 98 2.55 18.48 2.68
N LYS A 99 1.30 18.80 2.33
CA LYS A 99 0.20 18.71 3.28
C LYS A 99 0.31 17.33 3.93
N ASN A 100 0.48 17.30 5.26
CA ASN A 100 0.73 16.13 6.15
C ASN A 100 -0.32 14.99 6.08
N LYS A 101 -1.08 14.88 4.98
CA LYS A 101 -1.90 13.73 4.66
C LYS A 101 -0.96 12.55 4.49
N LYS A 102 -1.11 11.57 5.38
CA LYS A 102 -0.45 10.25 5.43
C LYS A 102 -0.42 9.55 4.06
N ARG A 103 0.43 10.02 3.15
CA ARG A 103 0.75 9.39 1.88
C ARG A 103 1.93 8.48 2.15
N ALA A 104 1.71 7.21 1.90
CA ALA A 104 2.72 6.17 1.92
C ALA A 104 2.41 5.33 0.67
N PRO A 105 3.05 5.62 -0.47
CA PRO A 105 3.03 4.71 -1.59
C PRO A 105 3.53 3.34 -1.17
N ASP A 106 2.96 2.28 -1.75
CA ASP A 106 3.34 0.92 -1.37
C ASP A 106 4.80 0.60 -1.73
N LEU A 107 5.31 1.22 -2.81
CA LEU A 107 6.68 1.06 -3.27
C LEU A 107 7.26 2.35 -3.86
N CYS A 108 8.55 2.58 -3.60
CA CYS A 108 9.37 3.55 -4.30
C CYS A 108 10.76 2.95 -4.56
N CYS A 109 11.35 3.21 -5.72
CA CYS A 109 12.68 2.72 -6.04
C CYS A 109 13.35 3.55 -7.11
N VAL A 110 14.66 3.41 -7.23
CA VAL A 110 15.45 3.96 -8.33
C VAL A 110 15.70 2.87 -9.36
N LEU A 111 15.22 3.07 -10.59
CA LEU A 111 15.42 2.17 -11.73
C LEU A 111 16.48 2.72 -12.69
N ASP A 112 17.37 1.84 -13.15
CA ASP A 112 18.44 2.14 -14.11
C ASP A 112 19.29 3.37 -13.73
N HIS A 113 19.41 3.66 -12.42
CA HIS A 113 20.05 4.88 -11.88
C HIS A 113 19.52 6.22 -12.42
N ARG A 114 18.38 6.20 -13.14
CA ARG A 114 17.85 7.35 -13.88
C ARG A 114 16.44 7.72 -13.47
N HIS A 115 15.65 6.78 -12.98
CA HIS A 115 14.23 6.98 -12.74
C HIS A 115 13.87 6.71 -11.28
N LEU A 116 13.32 7.70 -10.57
CA LEU A 116 12.68 7.51 -9.28
C LEU A 116 11.21 7.11 -9.50
N VAL A 117 10.91 5.83 -9.39
CA VAL A 117 9.59 5.28 -9.70
C VAL A 117 8.79 5.07 -8.43
N ILE A 118 7.54 5.50 -8.46
CA ILE A 118 6.55 5.32 -7.39
C ILE A 118 5.49 4.34 -7.89
N VAL A 119 5.20 3.31 -7.09
CA VAL A 119 4.13 2.35 -7.39
C VAL A 119 3.13 2.29 -6.25
N GLU A 120 1.85 2.30 -6.62
CA GLU A 120 0.75 1.99 -5.71
C GLU A 120 0.04 0.74 -6.22
N VAL A 121 -0.19 -0.22 -5.33
CA VAL A 121 -0.92 -1.45 -5.57
C VAL A 121 -2.29 -1.35 -4.88
N THR A 122 -3.35 -1.77 -5.56
CA THR A 122 -4.67 -1.86 -4.92
C THR A 122 -5.43 -3.08 -5.44
N VAL A 123 -6.11 -3.77 -4.52
CA VAL A 123 -6.99 -4.89 -4.86
C VAL A 123 -8.43 -4.48 -4.59
N CYS A 124 -9.31 -4.50 -5.61
CA CYS A 124 -10.68 -3.99 -5.47
C CYS A 124 -11.65 -4.49 -6.55
N ASN A 125 -12.94 -4.45 -6.26
CA ASN A 125 -14.00 -4.79 -7.24
C ASN A 125 -14.39 -3.63 -8.19
N LYS A 126 -13.85 -2.43 -8.00
CA LYS A 126 -14.18 -1.23 -8.79
C LYS A 126 -12.90 -0.58 -9.33
N PRO A 127 -12.24 -1.20 -10.32
CA PRO A 127 -10.89 -0.82 -10.70
C PRO A 127 -10.77 0.63 -11.17
N ASP A 128 -11.66 1.09 -12.05
CA ASP A 128 -11.57 2.44 -12.64
C ASP A 128 -11.83 3.55 -11.63
N SER A 129 -12.71 3.30 -10.66
CA SER A 129 -12.96 4.23 -9.56
C SER A 129 -11.72 4.35 -8.67
N MET A 130 -11.14 3.22 -8.30
CA MET A 130 -9.96 3.19 -7.43
C MET A 130 -8.74 3.77 -8.14
N ARG A 131 -8.52 3.45 -9.41
CA ARG A 131 -7.45 4.01 -10.24
C ARG A 131 -7.50 5.54 -10.25
N ARG A 132 -8.64 6.13 -10.63
CA ARG A 132 -8.83 7.59 -10.63
C ARG A 132 -8.59 8.22 -9.25
N GLU A 133 -8.98 7.53 -8.18
CA GLU A 133 -8.70 8.00 -6.83
C GLU A 133 -7.20 8.04 -6.54
N LYS A 134 -6.46 6.97 -6.87
CA LYS A 134 -5.01 6.88 -6.63
C LYS A 134 -4.22 7.85 -7.52
N GLU A 135 -4.57 7.97 -8.79
CA GLU A 135 -3.99 8.96 -9.71
C GLU A 135 -4.16 10.37 -9.16
N ARG A 136 -5.37 10.74 -8.73
CA ARG A 136 -5.63 12.03 -8.11
C ARG A 136 -4.88 12.20 -6.78
N LYS A 137 -4.74 11.12 -5.98
CA LYS A 137 -4.04 11.14 -4.69
C LYS A 137 -2.56 11.49 -4.86
N TYR A 138 -1.92 11.05 -5.94
CA TYR A 138 -0.48 11.19 -6.18
C TYR A 138 -0.09 12.07 -7.37
N LYS A 139 -1.04 12.73 -8.04
CA LYS A 139 -0.81 13.58 -9.22
C LYS A 139 0.26 14.65 -9.02
N ASP A 140 0.34 15.23 -7.83
CA ASP A 140 1.27 16.30 -7.48
C ASP A 140 2.67 15.80 -7.10
N LEU A 141 2.82 14.50 -6.80
CA LEU A 141 4.05 13.95 -6.26
C LEU A 141 5.25 14.01 -7.22
N PRO A 142 5.12 13.72 -8.53
CA PRO A 142 6.23 13.85 -9.47
C PRO A 142 6.82 15.27 -9.50
N ASN A 143 5.97 16.29 -9.51
CA ASN A 143 6.43 17.68 -9.54
C ASN A 143 7.14 18.08 -8.24
N HIS A 144 6.66 17.60 -7.09
CA HIS A 144 7.31 17.85 -5.81
C HIS A 144 8.68 17.16 -5.73
N LEU A 145 8.78 15.92 -6.19
CA LEU A 145 10.03 15.17 -6.18
C LEU A 145 11.02 15.70 -7.22
N ALA A 146 10.57 16.05 -8.43
CA ALA A 146 11.43 16.57 -9.48
C ALA A 146 12.15 17.88 -9.08
N GLY A 147 11.56 18.65 -8.17
CA GLY A 147 12.18 19.85 -7.60
C GLY A 147 13.00 19.61 -6.33
N SER A 148 13.02 18.40 -5.76
CA SER A 148 13.79 18.11 -4.56
C SER A 148 15.28 18.14 -4.83
N THR A 149 16.05 18.74 -3.92
CA THR A 149 17.52 18.78 -3.99
C THR A 149 18.11 17.41 -4.24
N ALA A 150 17.68 16.38 -3.49
CA ALA A 150 18.22 15.03 -3.62
C ALA A 150 17.94 14.39 -4.99
N VAL A 151 16.78 14.67 -5.60
CA VAL A 151 16.44 14.17 -6.94
C VAL A 151 17.28 14.86 -8.00
N VAL A 152 17.39 16.19 -7.91
CA VAL A 152 18.15 17.02 -8.85
C VAL A 152 19.65 16.69 -8.82
N GLU A 153 20.24 16.58 -7.63
CA GLU A 153 21.67 16.25 -7.45
C GLU A 153 22.01 14.86 -7.98
N ASN A 154 21.08 13.91 -7.90
CA ASN A 154 21.27 12.56 -8.43
C ASN A 154 20.87 12.45 -9.92
N GLY A 155 20.45 13.54 -10.56
CA GLY A 155 20.04 13.54 -11.97
C GLY A 155 18.84 12.64 -12.27
N LEU A 156 17.98 12.39 -11.26
CA LEU A 156 16.87 11.45 -11.38
C LEU A 156 15.66 12.10 -12.07
N LYS A 157 15.08 11.38 -13.02
CA LYS A 157 13.77 11.68 -13.60
C LYS A 157 12.68 11.06 -12.73
N VAL A 158 11.58 11.79 -12.55
CA VAL A 158 10.44 11.29 -11.79
C VAL A 158 9.25 11.12 -12.75
N PRO A 159 9.03 9.91 -13.29
CA PRO A 159 7.85 9.65 -14.12
C PRO A 159 6.57 9.75 -13.29
N ASN A 160 5.42 9.73 -13.98
CA ASN A 160 4.13 9.60 -13.30
C ASN A 160 4.11 8.33 -12.42
N PRO A 161 3.33 8.31 -11.33
CA PRO A 161 3.17 7.11 -10.52
C PRO A 161 2.55 5.97 -11.34
N VAL A 162 2.98 4.75 -11.06
CA VAL A 162 2.44 3.52 -11.65
C VAL A 162 1.34 3.00 -10.71
N ILE A 163 0.13 2.77 -11.23
CA ILE A 163 -1.01 2.38 -10.41
C ILE A 163 -1.45 0.97 -10.79
N ILE A 164 -1.02 -0.02 -10.01
CA ILE A 164 -1.34 -1.43 -10.26
C ILE A 164 -2.66 -1.76 -9.56
N VAL A 165 -3.72 -1.93 -10.36
CA VAL A 165 -5.03 -2.34 -9.86
C VAL A 165 -5.28 -3.80 -10.23
N VAL A 166 -5.65 -4.63 -9.26
CA VAL A 166 -6.04 -6.03 -9.48
C VAL A 166 -7.45 -6.24 -8.93
N LYS A 167 -8.31 -6.95 -9.66
CA LYS A 167 -9.65 -7.28 -9.15
C LYS A 167 -9.58 -8.36 -8.07
N GLU A 168 -10.61 -8.44 -7.22
CA GLU A 168 -10.66 -9.51 -6.19
C GLU A 168 -10.91 -10.89 -6.78
N ASP A 169 -11.25 -11.03 -8.06
CA ASP A 169 -11.28 -12.32 -8.76
C ASP A 169 -9.91 -12.70 -9.35
N GLY A 170 -8.91 -11.81 -9.26
CA GLY A 170 -7.58 -11.98 -9.85
C GLY A 170 -7.45 -11.40 -11.26
N THR A 171 -8.52 -10.90 -11.86
CA THR A 171 -8.47 -10.26 -13.19
C THR A 171 -7.63 -8.99 -13.15
N ILE A 172 -6.78 -8.83 -14.16
CA ILE A 172 -5.95 -7.64 -14.34
C ILE A 172 -6.62 -6.74 -15.41
N PRO A 173 -7.07 -5.52 -15.06
CA PRO A 173 -7.58 -4.56 -16.04
C PRO A 173 -6.51 -4.15 -17.07
N GLU A 174 -6.91 -3.84 -18.29
CA GLU A 174 -6.02 -3.44 -19.39
C GLU A 174 -5.10 -2.26 -19.01
N ALA A 175 -5.63 -1.23 -18.34
CA ALA A 175 -4.82 -0.11 -17.87
C ALA A 175 -3.67 -0.54 -16.93
N THR A 176 -3.84 -1.62 -16.16
CA THR A 176 -2.77 -2.17 -15.32
C THR A 176 -1.72 -2.90 -16.18
N VAL A 177 -2.12 -3.50 -17.29
CA VAL A 177 -1.18 -4.08 -18.27
C VAL A 177 -0.33 -2.98 -18.91
N ASP A 178 -0.93 -1.84 -19.26
CA ASP A 178 -0.20 -0.69 -19.79
C ASP A 178 0.79 -0.11 -18.78
N ASP A 179 0.41 -0.06 -17.49
CA ASP A 179 1.31 0.30 -16.40
C ASP A 179 2.52 -0.63 -16.30
N PHE A 180 2.34 -1.94 -16.47
CA PHE A 180 3.44 -2.90 -16.52
C PHE A 180 4.33 -2.70 -17.76
N ARG A 181 3.76 -2.47 -18.94
CA ARG A 181 4.53 -2.14 -20.15
C ARG A 181 5.37 -0.89 -19.95
N ARG A 182 4.77 0.18 -19.41
CA ARG A 182 5.50 1.42 -19.08
C ARG A 182 6.63 1.16 -18.10
N LEU A 183 6.39 0.34 -17.07
CA LEU A 183 7.41 0.01 -16.09
C LEU A 183 8.56 -0.82 -16.69
N ALA A 184 8.25 -1.74 -17.61
CA ALA A 184 9.23 -2.51 -18.36
C ALA A 184 10.09 -1.61 -19.26
N GLN A 185 9.47 -0.65 -19.97
CA GLN A 185 10.19 0.36 -20.77
C GLN A 185 11.12 1.21 -19.90
N LEU A 186 10.71 1.58 -18.68
CA LEU A 186 11.57 2.28 -17.72
C LEU A 186 12.76 1.43 -17.24
N CYS A 187 12.66 0.11 -17.34
CA CYS A 187 13.74 -0.83 -17.08
C CYS A 187 14.60 -1.12 -18.32
N GLY A 188 14.39 -0.41 -19.44
CA GLY A 188 15.11 -0.65 -20.70
C GLY A 188 14.73 -1.95 -21.40
N VAL A 189 13.55 -2.50 -21.11
CA VAL A 189 12.99 -3.61 -21.88
C VAL A 189 12.27 -3.02 -23.09
N ASP A 190 12.92 -3.09 -24.25
CA ASP A 190 12.30 -2.68 -25.52
C ASP A 190 11.25 -3.72 -25.95
N ASP A 191 10.09 -3.27 -26.44
CA ASP A 191 9.00 -4.10 -26.99
C ASP A 191 9.42 -4.86 -28.28
N THR A 192 10.67 -4.72 -28.73
CA THR A 192 11.18 -5.31 -29.97
C THR A 192 11.61 -6.77 -29.84
N GLY A 193 11.59 -7.36 -28.64
CA GLY A 193 12.04 -8.74 -28.39
C GLY A 193 10.95 -9.82 -28.34
N LEU A 194 9.72 -9.53 -28.77
CA LEU A 194 8.61 -10.51 -28.82
C LEU A 194 8.18 -10.89 -30.25
N GLN A 195 9.00 -10.54 -31.24
CA GLN A 195 8.96 -11.16 -32.56
C GLN A 195 10.24 -11.98 -32.68
N ASP A 196 10.09 -13.29 -32.92
CA ASP A 196 11.13 -14.31 -33.03
C ASP A 196 11.61 -14.93 -31.70
N GLU A 197 10.76 -15.81 -31.13
CA GLU A 197 11.15 -17.17 -30.71
C GLU A 197 9.93 -18.11 -30.71
#